data_AF-A0A0A8E2E8-F1
#
_entry.id   AF-A0A0A8E2E8-F1
#
_cell.length_a   1.000
_cell.length_b   1.000
_cell.length_c   1.000
_cell.angle_alpha   90.00
_cell.angle_beta   90.00
_cell.angle_gamma   90.00
#
_symmetry.space_group_name_H-M   'P 1'
#
loop_
_entity.id
_entity.type
_entity.pdbx_description
1 polymer ?
#
loop_
_entity_poly.entity_id
_entity_poly.type
_entity_poly.pdbx_seq_one_letter_code
_entity_poly.pdbx_strand_id
1 'polypeptide(L)' 'MEVINFEKLYSDFKNLFDLCRYTDESLKNEILVRVSNEEIKEGSFVFRFRLVIFKFEVTNDYVEYIGYEK' A
#
# COMPACT_ATOMS: atom_id res chain seq x y z
N MET A 1 -5.55 -11.54 6.02
CA MET A 1 -4.99 -10.69 4.97
C MET A 1 -3.73 -10.03 5.47
N GLU A 2 -2.58 -10.51 5.01
CA GLU A 2 -1.27 -9.94 5.35
C GLU A 2 -0.81 -8.93 4.29
N VAL A 3 0.20 -8.09 4.59
CA VAL A 3 0.79 -7.18 3.59
C VAL A 3 2.22 -7.63 3.30
N ILE A 4 2.46 -8.12 2.08
CA ILE A 4 3.77 -8.58 1.62
C ILE A 4 4.57 -7.38 1.07
N ASN A 5 5.88 -7.38 1.29
CA ASN A 5 6.82 -6.32 0.89
C ASN A 5 6.52 -4.95 1.53
N PHE A 6 5.91 -4.93 2.72
CA PHE A 6 5.57 -3.68 3.40
C PHE A 6 6.81 -2.81 3.73
N GLU A 7 7.94 -3.41 4.10
CA GLU A 7 9.18 -2.66 4.37
C GLU A 7 9.64 -1.86 3.14
N LYS A 8 9.52 -2.47 1.95
CA LYS A 8 9.85 -1.81 0.68
C LYS A 8 8.87 -0.68 0.36
N LEU A 9 7.57 -0.92 0.53
CA LEU A 9 6.56 0.13 0.42
C LEU A 9 6.90 1.31 1.32
N TYR A 10 7.19 1.05 2.59
CA TYR A 10 7.43 2.11 3.55
C TYR A 10 8.73 2.88 3.27
N SER A 11 9.78 2.19 2.80
CA SER A 11 10.99 2.83 2.32
C SER A 11 10.73 3.73 1.12
N ASP A 12 10.02 3.24 0.10
CA ASP A 12 9.63 4.03 -1.08
C ASP A 12 8.78 5.23 -0.66
N PHE A 13 7.83 5.03 0.24
CA PHE A 13 6.96 6.08 0.75
C PHE A 13 7.76 7.17 1.49
N LYS A 14 8.73 6.79 2.34
CA LYS A 14 9.65 7.70 3.05
C LYS A 14 10.57 8.47 2.12
N ASN A 15 11.07 7.83 1.07
CA ASN A 15 11.96 8.47 0.11
C ASN A 15 11.23 9.55 -0.71
N LEU A 16 9.91 9.44 -0.84
CA LEU A 16 9.09 10.34 -1.64
C LEU A 16 8.43 11.44 -0.83
N PHE A 17 8.13 11.18 0.44
CA PHE A 17 7.39 12.09 1.29
C PHE A 17 8.06 12.19 2.66
N ASP A 18 8.18 13.41 3.17
CA ASP A 18 8.67 13.64 4.52
C ASP A 18 7.60 13.22 5.53
N LEU A 19 7.82 12.08 6.20
CA LEU A 19 6.79 11.34 6.96
C LEU A 19 6.70 11.72 8.43
N CYS A 20 6.77 13.00 8.78
CA CYS A 20 6.60 13.42 10.19
C CYS A 20 5.27 12.95 10.84
N ARG A 21 4.34 12.33 10.11
CA ARG A 21 3.03 11.85 10.62
C ARG A 21 2.59 10.44 10.22
N TYR A 22 3.29 9.75 9.32
CA TYR A 22 2.90 8.39 8.89
C TYR A 22 3.83 7.35 9.51
N THR A 23 3.29 6.55 10.44
CA THR A 23 3.97 5.36 10.96
C THR A 23 3.76 4.17 10.03
N ASP A 24 4.65 3.19 10.12
CA ASP A 24 4.59 1.89 9.44
C ASP A 24 3.19 1.26 9.62
N GLU A 25 2.69 1.20 10.85
CA GLU A 25 1.37 0.65 11.16
C GLU A 25 0.22 1.44 10.52
N SER A 26 0.31 2.79 10.51
CA SER A 26 -0.75 3.63 9.96
C SER A 26 -0.90 3.44 8.44
N LEU A 27 0.21 3.36 7.71
CA LEU A 27 0.20 3.13 6.26
C LEU A 27 -0.29 1.71 5.94
N LYS A 28 0.16 0.71 6.70
CA LYS A 28 -0.28 -0.68 6.54
C LYS A 28 -1.78 -0.83 6.74
N ASN A 29 -2.31 -0.24 7.81
CA ASN A 29 -3.73 -0.30 8.13
C ASN A 29 -4.57 0.45 7.09
N GLU A 30 -4.11 1.59 6.59
CA GLU A 30 -4.82 2.33 5.55
C GLU A 30 -4.99 1.48 4.27
N ILE A 31 -3.93 0.79 3.84
CA ILE A 31 -3.99 -0.07 2.65
C ILE A 31 -4.98 -1.22 2.86
N LEU A 32 -4.88 -1.94 3.99
CA LEU A 32 -5.77 -3.05 4.28
C LEU A 32 -7.24 -2.61 4.35
N VAL A 33 -7.52 -1.49 5.01
CA VAL A 33 -8.87 -0.93 5.11
C VAL A 33 -9.41 -0.56 3.74
N ARG A 34 -8.62 0.06 2.87
CA ARG A 34 -9.06 0.43 1.52
C ARG A 34 -9.33 -0.80 0.64
N VAL A 35 -8.43 -1.78 0.64
CA VAL A 35 -8.61 -3.04 -0.09
C VAL A 35 -9.88 -3.75 0.37
N SER A 36 -10.12 -3.82 1.68
CA SER A 36 -11.33 -4.41 2.24
C SER A 36 -12.61 -3.63 1.90
N ASN A 37 -12.56 -2.30 1.94
CA ASN A 37 -13.72 -1.45 1.61
C ASN A 37 -14.09 -1.50 0.13
N GLU A 38 -13.12 -1.71 -0.75
CA GLU A 38 -13.35 -1.88 -2.20
C GLU A 38 -13.75 -3.32 -2.56
N GLU A 39 -13.87 -4.21 -1.56
CA GLU A 39 -14.19 -5.64 -1.72
C GLU A 39 -13.30 -6.36 -2.74
N ILE A 40 -12.05 -5.91 -2.88
CA ILE A 40 -11.07 -6.49 -3.81
C ILE A 40 -10.60 -7.82 -3.21
N LYS A 41 -11.03 -8.92 -3.81
CA LYS A 41 -10.66 -10.29 -3.40
C LYS A 41 -9.47 -10.83 -4.17
N GLU A 42 -9.36 -10.46 -5.45
CA GLU A 42 -8.25 -10.81 -6.33
C GLU A 42 -8.06 -9.71 -7.38
N GLY A 43 -6.81 -9.42 -7.73
CA GLY A 43 -6.47 -8.48 -8.81
C GLY A 43 -5.60 -7.31 -8.36
N SER A 44 -5.69 -6.18 -9.05
CA SER A 44 -4.84 -5.03 -8.79
C SER A 44 -5.52 -3.99 -7.90
N PHE A 45 -4.82 -3.52 -6.87
CA PHE A 45 -5.21 -2.35 -6.08
C PHE A 45 -4.20 -1.22 -6.29
N VAL A 46 -4.71 0.02 -6.32
CA VAL A 46 -3.88 1.23 -6.47
C VAL A 46 -4.14 2.20 -5.34
N PHE A 47 -3.09 2.52 -4.59
CA PHE A 47 -3.12 3.56 -3.57
C PHE A 47 -2.51 4.83 -4.14
N ARG A 48 -3.35 5.85 -4.32
CA ARG A 48 -2.89 7.18 -4.78
C ARG A 48 -2.58 8.06 -3.60
N PHE A 49 -1.35 8.57 -3.55
CA PHE A 49 -0.94 9.57 -2.57
C PHE A 49 -0.23 10.73 -3.28
N ARG A 50 -0.85 11.91 -3.27
CA ARG A 50 -0.43 13.06 -4.07
C ARG A 50 -0.26 12.67 -5.55
N LEU A 51 0.93 12.87 -6.12
CA LEU A 51 1.26 12.56 -7.52
C LEU A 51 1.83 11.15 -7.70
N VAL A 52 1.83 10.31 -6.67
CA VAL A 52 2.43 8.97 -6.73
C VAL A 52 1.34 7.91 -6.64
N ILE A 53 1.42 6.91 -7.50
CA ILE A 53 0.54 5.74 -7.52
C ILE A 53 1.32 4.53 -7.03
N PHE A 54 1.00 4.04 -5.83
CA PHE A 54 1.52 2.78 -5.30
C PHE A 54 0.62 1.64 -5.77
N LYS A 55 1.23 0.57 -6.29
CA LYS A 55 0.53 -0.56 -6.88
C LYS A 55 0.66 -1.78 -5.99
N PHE A 56 -0.43 -2.54 -5.94
CA PHE A 56 -0.53 -3.75 -5.15
C PHE A 56 -1.19 -4.86 -5.96
N GLU A 57 -0.73 -6.08 -5.74
CA GLU A 57 -1.42 -7.29 -6.14
C GLU A 57 -2.16 -7.84 -4.92
N VAL A 58 -3.46 -8.09 -5.08
CA VAL A 58 -4.34 -8.54 -4.02
C VAL A 58 -4.76 -9.96 -4.33
N THR A 59 -4.73 -10.79 -3.29
CA THR A 59 -5.34 -12.12 -3.25
C THR A 59 -6.19 -12.22 -1.99
N ASN A 60 -6.92 -13.33 -1.84
CA ASN A 60 -7.71 -13.58 -0.63
C ASN A 60 -6.87 -13.59 0.66
N ASP A 61 -5.58 -13.93 0.55
CA ASP A 61 -4.69 -14.17 1.69
C ASP A 61 -3.75 -13.00 1.97
N TYR A 62 -3.34 -12.27 0.93
CA TYR A 62 -2.35 -11.20 1.05
C TYR A 62 -2.56 -10.03 0.09
N VAL A 63 -2.00 -8.89 0.47
CA VAL A 63 -1.82 -7.70 -0.35
C VAL A 63 -0.32 -7.50 -0.54
N GLU A 64 0.19 -7.73 -1.73
CA GLU A 64 1.61 -7.56 -2.06
C GLU A 64 1.87 -6.20 -2.67
N TYR A 65 2.82 -5.47 -2.12
CA TYR A 65 3.33 -4.26 -2.76
C TYR A 65 4.27 -4.60 -3.93
N ILE A 66 3.95 -4.10 -5.13
CA ILE A 66 4.70 -4.40 -6.36
C ILE A 66 5.53 -3.21 -6.87
N GLY A 67 5.27 -1.99 -6.41
CA GLY A 67 6.03 -0.79 -6.78
C GLY A 67 5.19 0.48 -6.90
N TYR A 68 5.80 1.55 -7.41
CA TYR A 68 5.12 2.83 -7.60
C TYR A 68 5.41 3.48 -8.96
N GLU A 69 4.53 4.38 -9.38
CA GLU A 69 4.69 5.26 -10.54
C GLU A 69 4.52 6.73 -10.14
N LYS A 70 5.22 7.63 -10.84
CA LYS A 70 5.17 9.10 -10.67
C LYS A 70 4.55 9.75 -11.90
#